data_AF-A0A2N2FSN9-F1
#
_entry.id   AF-A0A2N2FSN9-F1
#
_cell.length_a   1.000
_cell.length_b   1.000
_cell.length_c   1.000
_cell.angle_alpha   90.00
_cell.angle_beta   90.00
_cell.angle_gamma   90.00
#
_symmetry.space_group_name_H-M   'P 1'
#
loop_
_entity.id
_entity.type
_entity.pdbx_description
1 polymer ?
#
loop_
_entity_poly.entity_id
_entity_poly.type
_entity_poly.pdbx_seq_one_letter_code
_entity_poly.pdbx_strand_id
1 'polypeptide(L)' 'SIGAFGVLLMVGGSIPGQTKVASIAIYEAVEMMDYSAAGLLALSFIPISYVFLLLVNRLNEDSRT' A
#
# COMPACT_ATOMS: atom_id res chain seq x y z
N SER A 1 4.20 4.26 -12.48
CA SER A 1 3.16 4.98 -13.26
C SER A 1 2.30 5.81 -12.34
N ILE A 2 2.54 7.12 -12.27
CA ILE A 2 1.78 8.08 -11.43
C ILE A 2 0.27 8.07 -11.76
N GLY A 3 -0.09 7.72 -13.01
CA GLY A 3 -1.48 7.63 -13.47
C GLY A 3 -2.30 6.47 -12.87
N ALA A 4 -1.66 5.37 -12.46
CA ALA A 4 -2.38 4.28 -11.80
C ALA A 4 -2.88 4.71 -10.41
N PHE A 5 -2.06 5.49 -9.68
CA PHE A 5 -2.42 6.04 -8.38
C PHE A 5 -3.58 7.05 -8.48
N GLY A 6 -3.56 7.93 -9.49
CA GLY A 6 -4.65 8.89 -9.74
C GLY A 6 -5.99 8.21 -10.04
N VAL A 7 -5.99 7.10 -10.79
CA VAL A 7 -7.20 6.31 -11.06
C VAL A 7 -7.71 5.62 -9.79
N LEU A 8 -6.82 5.13 -8.91
CA LEU A 8 -7.23 4.56 -7.62
C LEU A 8 -7.91 5.60 -6.71
N LEU A 9 -7.48 6.86 -6.73
CA LEU A 9 -8.16 7.93 -5.99
C LEU A 9 -9.53 8.27 -6.59
N MET A 10 -9.65 8.30 -7.92
CA MET A 10 -10.91 8.60 -8.62
C MET A 10 -11.97 7.51 -8.47
N VAL A 11 -11.58 6.23 -8.40
CA VAL A 11 -12.52 5.09 -8.24
C VAL A 11 -12.70 4.70 -6.77
N GLY A 12 -11.66 4.87 -5.94
CA GLY A 12 -11.62 4.35 -4.58
C GLY A 12 -12.45 5.15 -3.57
N GLY A 13 -12.50 6.48 -3.68
CA GLY A 13 -13.13 7.35 -2.69
C GLY A 13 -12.58 7.19 -1.26
N SER A 14 -12.39 8.27 -0.51
CA SER A 14 -11.95 8.22 0.89
C SER A 14 -13.10 7.92 1.87
N ILE A 15 -13.97 6.93 1.57
CA ILE A 15 -15.04 6.57 2.52
C ILE A 15 -14.41 5.91 3.75
N PRO A 16 -14.41 6.55 4.93
CA PRO A 16 -13.76 6.02 6.12
C PRO A 16 -14.46 4.72 6.54
N GLY A 17 -13.72 3.62 6.59
CA GLY A 17 -14.20 2.36 7.16
C GLY A 17 -14.85 1.35 6.22
N GLN A 18 -14.96 1.61 4.91
CA GLN A 18 -15.46 0.59 3.95
C GLN A 18 -14.44 0.21 2.86
N THR A 19 -13.69 1.17 2.32
CA THR A 19 -12.74 0.94 1.21
C THR A 19 -11.47 1.77 1.35
N LYS A 20 -10.94 1.88 2.58
CA LYS A 20 -9.69 2.63 2.80
C LYS A 20 -8.49 1.81 2.34
N VAL A 21 -7.98 2.11 1.15
CA VAL A 21 -6.73 1.51 0.63
C VAL A 21 -5.56 2.05 1.46
N ALA A 22 -4.59 1.19 1.76
CA ALA A 22 -3.43 1.54 2.58
C ALA A 22 -2.65 2.77 2.08
N SER A 23 -2.60 2.98 0.76
CA SER A 23 -2.00 4.16 0.14
C SER A 23 -2.66 5.48 0.55
N ILE A 24 -3.99 5.46 0.74
CA ILE A 24 -4.77 6.63 1.17
C ILE A 24 -4.49 6.92 2.65
N ALA A 25 -4.36 5.88 3.48
CA ALA A 25 -4.03 6.04 4.90
C ALA A 25 -2.64 6.68 5.12
N ILE A 26 -1.65 6.32 4.31
CA ILE A 26 -0.31 6.94 4.37
C ILE A 26 -0.37 8.39 3.84
N TYR A 27 -1.14 8.66 2.78
CA TYR A 27 -1.30 10.00 2.24
C TYR A 27 -1.94 10.97 3.25
N GLU A 28 -3.05 10.58 3.89
CA GLU A 28 -3.71 11.37 4.94
C GLU A 28 -2.78 11.61 6.15
N ALA A 29 -1.97 10.62 6.54
CA ALA A 29 -1.01 10.78 7.64
C ALA A 29 0.07 11.83 7.31
N VAL A 30 0.51 11.90 6.05
CA VAL A 30 1.43 12.95 5.57
C VAL A 30 0.72 14.31 5.49
N GLU A 31 -0.53 14.35 5.02
CA GLU A 31 -1.32 15.58 4.91
C GLU A 31 -1.64 16.20 6.28
N MET A 32 -1.88 15.39 7.30
CA MET A 32 -2.04 15.84 8.70
C MET A 32 -0.72 16.32 9.35
N MET A 33 0.39 16.38 8.62
CA MET A 33 1.75 16.67 9.12
C MET A 33 2.22 15.73 10.24
N ASP A 34 1.58 14.57 10.41
CA ASP A 34 1.99 13.55 11.37
C ASP A 34 3.00 12.59 10.72
N TYR A 35 4.22 13.09 10.55
CA TYR A 35 5.33 12.33 10.00
C TYR A 35 5.69 11.10 10.86
N SER A 36 5.34 11.10 12.14
CA SER A 36 5.58 9.96 13.02
C SER A 36 4.65 8.81 12.69
N ALA A 37 3.34 9.07 12.57
CA ALA A 37 2.36 8.08 12.15
C ALA A 37 2.60 7.62 10.70
N ALA A 38 2.90 8.55 9.78
CA ALA A 38 3.22 8.24 8.39
C ALA A 38 4.46 7.35 8.28
N GLY A 39 5.51 7.65 9.06
CA GLY A 39 6.74 6.87 9.11
C GLY A 39 6.51 5.46 9.64
N LEU A 40 5.73 5.30 10.70
CA LEU A 40 5.41 3.99 11.29
C LEU A 40 4.60 3.11 10.33
N LEU A 41 3.62 3.69 9.64
CA LEU A 41 2.85 3.00 8.61
C LEU A 41 3.76 2.59 7.44
N ALA A 42 4.55 3.50 6.88
CA ALA A 42 5.48 3.18 5.80
C ALA A 42 6.48 2.09 6.19
N LEU A 43 7.03 2.14 7.41
CA LEU A 43 8.00 1.18 7.91
C LEU A 43 7.40 -0.22 8.08
N SER A 44 6.11 -0.33 8.43
CA SER A 44 5.40 -1.62 8.45
C SER A 44 5.13 -2.18 7.04
N PHE A 45 4.91 -1.32 6.05
CA PHE A 45 4.60 -1.75 4.67
C PHE A 45 5.80 -2.33 3.92
N ILE A 46 7.01 -1.89 4.25
CA ILE A 46 8.26 -2.40 3.66
C ILE A 46 8.42 -3.93 3.85
N PRO A 47 8.44 -4.47 5.08
CA PRO A 47 8.59 -5.91 5.29
C PRO A 47 7.39 -6.70 4.76
N ILE A 48 6.18 -6.15 4.83
CA ILE A 48 4.97 -6.79 4.29
C ILE A 48 5.10 -6.99 2.77
N SER A 49 5.46 -5.94 2.03
CA SER A 49 5.66 -6.01 0.58
C SER A 49 6.78 -6.98 0.22
N TYR A 50 7.88 -6.95 0.98
CA TYR A 50 9.01 -7.84 0.77
C TYR A 50 8.62 -9.32 0.96
N VAL A 51 7.88 -9.65 2.03
CA VAL A 51 7.36 -11.00 2.27
C VAL A 51 6.40 -11.43 1.17
N PHE A 52 5.52 -10.53 0.71
CA PHE A 52 4.56 -10.83 -0.35
C PHE A 52 5.27 -11.15 -1.67
N LEU A 53 6.29 -10.37 -2.04
CA LEU A 53 7.11 -10.65 -3.22
C LEU A 53 7.88 -11.96 -3.09
N LEU A 54 8.44 -12.25 -1.92
CA LEU A 54 9.10 -13.53 -1.65
C LEU A 54 8.14 -14.71 -1.81
N LEU A 55 6.91 -14.57 -1.31
CA LEU A 55 5.87 -15.59 -1.42
C LEU A 55 5.45 -15.81 -2.87
N VAL A 56 5.19 -14.73 -3.61
CA VAL A 56 4.83 -14.78 -5.03
C VAL A 56 5.98 -15.39 -5.84
N ASN A 57 7.23 -15.02 -5.57
CA ASN A 57 8.38 -15.58 -6.27
C ASN A 57 8.53 -17.08 -6.00
N ARG A 58 8.37 -17.53 -4.75
CA ARG A 58 8.39 -18.95 -4.37
C ARG A 58 7.28 -19.75 -5.05
N LEU A 59 6.06 -19.22 -5.11
CA LEU A 59 4.92 -19.86 -5.79
C LEU A 59 5.10 -19.88 -7.32
N ASN A 60 5.71 -18.82 -7.88
CA ASN A 60 6.02 -18.73 -9.30
C ASN A 60 7.17 -19.66 -9.71
N GLU A 61 8.12 -19.93 -8.82
CA GLU A 61 9.15 -20.96 -9.00
C GLU A 61 8.56 -22.37 -9.04
N ASP A 62 7.56 -22.65 -8.19
CA ASP A 62 6.86 -23.95 -8.11
C ASP A 62 6.01 -24.24 -9.37
N SER A 63 5.59 -23.19 -10.09
CA SER A 63 4.80 -23.30 -11.33
C SER A 63 5.64 -23.64 -12.58
N ARG A 64 6.98 -23.75 -12.45
CA ARG A 64 7.92 -23.99 -13.56
C ARG A 64 8.49 -25.41 -13.63
N THR A 65 8.02 -26.35 -12.80
CA THR A 65 8.32 -27.79 -12.93
C THR A 65 7.13 -28.55 -13.48
#